data_AF-A0A7S1HU18-F1
#
_entry.id   AF-A0A7S1HU18-F1
#
_cell.length_a   1.000
_cell.length_b   1.000
_cell.length_c   1.000
_cell.angle_alpha   90.00
_cell.angle_beta   90.00
_cell.angle_gamma   90.00
#
_symmetry.space_group_name_H-M   'P 1'
#
loop_
_entity.id
_entity.type
_entity.pdbx_description
1 polymer ?
#
loop_
_entity_poly.entity_id
_entity_poly.type
_entity_poly.pdbx_seq_one_letter_code
_entity_poly.pdbx_strand_id
1 'polypeptide(L)'
;MAEASSWPVWAVPQGAMEHWLADYARELGEFTFTPGMLFGSLETWWGPCSARHTPHEGVDFYTYRNVAGAQCTLQPGMPVRSVLGGTVVAVFMDFIGSTVAICHPDVTQDGRTLHTVFGHVTPEVAAGQAVVAGQRSATVAPSSRRAPAHLHLTACWLPTGVRDFAFGWGALAGPPALLADPMPIAERQILQRPPFDPDPRVGPGRARPQTGSTAPRAPPATADPTAQTDPTDSPPAQGTTQGTGGTTQ
;
A
#
# COMPACT_ATOMS: atom_id res chain seq x y z
N MET A 1 42.38 -1.11 -1.50
CA MET A 1 41.76 -0.62 -0.24
C MET A 1 40.29 -0.33 -0.52
N ALA A 2 39.42 -1.16 0.02
CA ALA A 2 38.02 -0.86 0.29
C ALA A 2 37.64 -1.79 1.45
N GLU A 3 37.75 -1.31 2.69
CA GLU A 3 37.04 -1.95 3.79
C GLU A 3 35.56 -1.73 3.52
N ALA A 4 34.87 -2.82 3.14
CA ALA A 4 33.43 -2.83 3.03
C ALA A 4 32.86 -2.57 4.41
N SER A 5 32.20 -1.41 4.56
CA SER A 5 31.44 -1.03 5.74
C SER A 5 30.53 -2.18 6.16
N SER A 6 30.73 -2.68 7.38
CA SER A 6 29.86 -3.69 7.98
C SER A 6 28.51 -3.05 8.28
N TRP A 7 27.51 -3.30 7.43
CA TRP A 7 26.15 -2.83 7.65
C TRP A 7 25.59 -3.42 8.96
N PRO A 8 24.99 -2.61 9.86
CA PRO A 8 24.25 -3.17 11.00
C PRO A 8 23.08 -4.03 10.51
N VAL A 9 22.59 -4.93 11.37
CA VAL A 9 21.65 -6.04 11.06
C VAL A 9 20.29 -5.60 10.49
N TRP A 10 20.03 -4.30 10.43
CA TRP A 10 18.80 -3.69 9.90
C TRP A 10 19.06 -2.62 8.83
N ALA A 11 20.28 -2.47 8.32
CA ALA A 11 20.59 -1.49 7.29
C ALA A 11 20.26 -2.02 5.89
N VAL A 12 19.36 -1.33 5.19
CA VAL A 12 19.21 -1.46 3.73
C VAL A 12 20.49 -0.97 3.04
N PRO A 13 20.92 -1.52 1.89
CA PRO A 13 22.07 -0.99 1.16
C PRO A 13 21.86 0.50 0.83
N GLN A 14 22.46 1.40 1.63
CA GLN A 14 22.13 2.83 1.56
C GLN A 14 22.39 3.39 0.17
N GLY A 15 23.49 2.97 -0.48
CA GLY A 15 23.80 3.37 -1.84
C GLY A 15 22.68 3.08 -2.84
N ALA A 16 21.95 1.96 -2.71
CA ALA A 16 20.85 1.65 -3.63
C ALA A 16 19.66 2.58 -3.43
N MET A 17 19.29 2.85 -2.17
CA MET A 17 18.22 3.78 -1.83
C MET A 17 18.59 5.23 -2.20
N GLU A 18 19.83 5.63 -1.98
CA GLU A 18 20.37 6.94 -2.39
C GLU A 18 20.31 7.13 -3.91
N HIS A 19 20.74 6.14 -4.69
CA HIS A 19 20.65 6.20 -6.15
C HIS A 19 19.19 6.27 -6.61
N TRP A 20 18.31 5.47 -6.01
CA TRP A 20 16.89 5.49 -6.32
C TRP A 20 16.25 6.87 -6.03
N LEU A 21 16.59 7.49 -4.89
CA LEU A 21 16.16 8.86 -4.58
C LEU A 21 16.75 9.89 -5.53
N ALA A 22 18.03 9.74 -5.90
CA ALA A 22 18.68 10.64 -6.84
C ALA A 22 18.01 10.60 -8.22
N ASP A 23 17.51 9.44 -8.66
CA ASP A 23 16.72 9.31 -9.89
C ASP A 23 15.43 10.12 -9.80
N TYR A 24 14.68 9.99 -8.70
CA TYR A 24 13.51 10.84 -8.45
C TYR A 24 13.86 12.32 -8.35
N ALA A 25 14.97 12.67 -7.70
CA ALA A 25 15.41 14.05 -7.55
C ALA A 25 15.74 14.72 -8.88
N ARG A 26 16.28 13.95 -9.84
CA ARG A 26 16.54 14.43 -11.20
C ARG A 26 15.26 14.67 -12.00
N GLU A 27 14.24 13.82 -11.84
CA GLU A 27 12.99 13.91 -12.60
C GLU A 27 11.98 14.88 -11.98
N LEU A 28 11.79 14.80 -10.66
CA LEU A 28 10.77 15.51 -9.92
C LEU A 28 11.35 16.64 -9.07
N GLY A 29 12.47 16.39 -8.41
CA GLY A 29 13.05 17.21 -7.35
C GLY A 29 13.12 16.47 -6.01
N GLU A 30 13.58 17.13 -4.97
CA GLU A 30 13.92 16.50 -3.69
C GLU A 30 12.68 16.22 -2.84
N PHE A 31 12.52 14.98 -2.37
CA PHE A 31 11.48 14.66 -1.40
C PHE A 31 11.67 15.40 -0.09
N THR A 32 10.57 15.74 0.54
CA THR A 32 10.51 16.46 1.81
C THR A 32 9.55 15.75 2.73
N PHE A 33 9.93 15.58 4.01
CA PHE A 33 9.21 14.71 4.93
C PHE A 33 8.69 15.49 6.14
N THR A 34 7.57 15.01 6.68
CA THR A 34 7.08 15.39 8.01
C THR A 34 7.24 14.20 8.97
N PRO A 35 7.35 14.40 10.29
CA PRO A 35 7.65 13.31 11.22
C PRO A 35 6.69 12.11 11.16
N GLY A 36 5.41 12.31 10.83
CA GLY A 36 4.41 11.23 10.70
C GLY A 36 4.62 10.29 9.51
N MET A 37 5.45 10.69 8.53
CA MET A 37 5.77 9.94 7.31
C MET A 37 6.92 8.96 7.51
N LEU A 38 7.72 9.13 8.56
CA LEU A 38 8.98 8.41 8.73
C LEU A 38 8.77 7.02 9.32
N PHE A 39 9.76 6.15 9.11
CA PHE A 39 9.81 4.82 9.71
C PHE A 39 9.77 4.91 11.24
N GLY A 40 9.02 4.01 11.87
CA GLY A 40 8.85 3.96 13.32
C GLY A 40 7.97 5.06 13.91
N SER A 41 7.44 5.98 13.09
CA SER A 41 6.60 7.08 13.60
C SER A 41 5.32 6.56 14.26
N LEU A 42 4.96 7.15 15.40
CA LEU A 42 3.76 6.81 16.16
C LEU A 42 2.56 7.72 15.82
N GLU A 43 2.72 8.62 14.86
CA GLU A 43 1.68 9.56 14.44
C GLU A 43 1.41 9.40 12.94
N THR A 44 0.15 9.57 12.55
CA THR A 44 -0.22 9.77 11.14
C THR A 44 0.21 11.18 10.71
N TRP A 45 0.57 11.37 9.45
CA TRP A 45 0.93 12.69 8.90
C TRP A 45 -0.23 13.35 8.15
N TRP A 46 -1.33 12.62 7.93
CA TRP A 46 -2.53 13.11 7.25
C TRP A 46 -3.68 13.35 8.23
N GLY A 47 -4.67 14.12 7.77
CA GLY A 47 -5.84 14.46 8.58
C GLY A 47 -5.45 15.15 9.89
N PRO A 48 -6.02 14.78 11.05
CA PRO A 48 -5.72 15.40 12.33
C PRO A 48 -4.40 14.91 12.97
N CYS A 49 -3.56 14.18 12.23
CA CYS A 49 -2.30 13.61 12.74
C CYS A 49 -2.50 12.79 14.03
N SER A 50 -3.46 11.86 13.99
CA SER A 50 -3.77 10.98 15.12
C SER A 50 -2.64 9.99 15.42
N ALA A 51 -2.55 9.55 16.67
CA ALA A 51 -1.68 8.46 17.09
C ALA A 51 -2.00 7.17 16.31
N ARG A 52 -0.95 6.42 15.97
CA ARG A 52 -1.02 5.08 15.38
C ARG A 52 -1.05 4.03 16.48
N HIS A 53 -1.72 2.92 16.24
CA HIS A 53 -1.70 1.76 17.14
C HIS A 53 -0.37 1.01 17.10
N THR A 54 0.33 1.08 15.97
CA THR A 54 1.63 0.47 15.72
C THR A 54 2.58 1.51 15.11
N PRO A 55 3.90 1.40 15.34
CA PRO A 55 4.88 2.20 14.64
C PRO A 55 4.74 2.06 13.12
N HIS A 56 5.04 3.14 12.41
CA HIS A 56 4.99 3.15 10.96
C HIS A 56 6.02 2.19 10.34
N GLU A 57 5.56 1.31 9.45
CA GLU A 57 6.32 0.16 8.94
C GLU A 57 7.32 0.52 7.83
N GLY A 58 7.28 1.76 7.36
CA GLY A 58 7.98 2.22 6.18
C GLY A 58 8.09 3.74 6.14
N VAL A 59 8.34 4.29 4.95
CA VAL A 59 8.41 5.72 4.70
C VAL A 59 7.36 6.11 3.67
N ASP A 60 6.61 7.16 3.97
CA ASP A 60 5.62 7.74 3.06
C ASP A 60 6.20 8.90 2.27
N PHE A 61 6.16 8.79 0.95
CA PHE A 61 6.55 9.83 0.00
C PHE A 61 5.31 10.54 -0.49
N TYR A 62 5.18 11.81 -0.13
CA TYR A 62 4.04 12.63 -0.53
C TYR A 62 4.48 13.98 -1.08
N THR A 63 5.28 14.73 -0.33
CA THR A 63 5.72 16.08 -0.71
C THR A 63 7.14 16.07 -1.26
N TYR A 64 7.38 16.90 -2.28
CA TYR A 64 8.72 17.15 -2.81
C TYR A 64 8.87 18.62 -3.20
N ARG A 65 10.10 19.13 -3.20
CA ARG A 65 10.45 20.42 -3.78
C ARG A 65 10.93 20.18 -5.20
N ASN A 66 10.20 20.69 -6.18
CA ASN A 66 10.56 20.49 -7.57
C ASN A 66 11.84 21.24 -7.97
N VAL A 67 12.34 20.99 -9.19
CA VAL A 67 13.56 21.64 -9.71
C VAL A 67 13.49 23.17 -9.78
N ALA A 68 12.28 23.74 -9.82
CA ALA A 68 12.04 25.18 -9.75
C ALA A 68 11.93 25.72 -8.31
N GLY A 69 12.13 24.86 -7.30
CA GLY A 69 12.03 25.20 -5.89
C GLY A 69 10.60 25.21 -5.33
N ALA A 70 9.58 24.92 -6.12
CA ALA A 70 8.19 24.92 -5.69
C ALA A 70 7.82 23.63 -4.93
N GLN A 71 6.98 23.75 -3.92
CA GLN A 71 6.47 22.60 -3.19
C GLN A 71 5.37 21.92 -4.01
N CYS A 72 5.51 20.62 -4.23
CA CYS A 72 4.62 19.77 -4.99
C CYS A 72 4.25 18.53 -4.18
N THR A 73 3.21 17.84 -4.63
CA THR A 73 2.77 16.56 -4.06
C THR A 73 2.73 15.49 -5.14
N LEU A 74 3.02 14.24 -4.76
CA LEU A 74 2.83 13.11 -5.64
C LEU A 74 1.37 13.02 -6.07
N GLN A 75 1.18 12.80 -7.37
CA GLN A 75 -0.13 12.67 -8.00
C GLN A 75 -0.38 11.20 -8.35
N PRO A 76 -1.65 10.77 -8.41
CA PRO A 76 -2.01 9.48 -8.99
C PRO A 76 -1.44 9.31 -10.39
N GLY A 77 -0.98 8.11 -10.73
CA GLY A 77 -0.36 7.80 -12.02
C GLY A 77 1.12 8.15 -12.13
N MET A 78 1.72 8.79 -11.12
CA MET A 78 3.18 9.02 -11.11
C MET A 78 3.94 7.69 -10.99
N PRO A 79 5.08 7.55 -11.69
CA PRO A 79 5.81 6.28 -11.75
C PRO A 79 6.39 5.86 -10.40
N VAL A 80 6.27 4.58 -10.10
CA VAL A 80 6.97 3.88 -9.02
C VAL A 80 7.98 2.93 -9.66
N ARG A 81 9.25 3.10 -9.29
CA ARG A 81 10.37 2.35 -9.87
C ARG A 81 10.95 1.38 -8.84
N SER A 82 11.38 0.20 -9.28
CA SER A 82 12.08 -0.75 -8.42
C SER A 82 13.40 -0.18 -7.92
N VAL A 83 13.68 -0.27 -6.62
CA VAL A 83 14.94 0.20 -6.02
C VAL A 83 16.12 -0.61 -6.54
N LEU A 84 15.94 -1.92 -6.63
CA LEU A 84 16.96 -2.89 -7.00
C LEU A 84 16.37 -3.90 -7.99
N GLY A 85 17.25 -4.62 -8.70
CA GLY A 85 16.84 -5.79 -9.46
C GLY A 85 16.32 -6.90 -8.54
N GLY A 86 15.40 -7.71 -9.05
CA GLY A 86 14.76 -8.72 -8.22
C GLY A 86 13.61 -9.45 -8.90
N THR A 87 12.83 -10.16 -8.10
CA THR A 87 11.61 -10.85 -8.54
C THR A 87 10.43 -10.34 -7.74
N VAL A 88 9.34 -9.99 -8.41
CA VAL A 88 8.08 -9.65 -7.76
C VAL A 88 7.53 -10.91 -7.10
N VAL A 89 7.45 -10.92 -5.78
CA VAL A 89 7.01 -12.11 -5.01
C VAL A 89 5.54 -12.03 -4.61
N ALA A 90 4.96 -10.83 -4.57
CA ALA A 90 3.55 -10.67 -4.33
C ALA A 90 2.98 -9.39 -4.93
N VAL A 91 1.72 -9.47 -5.34
CA VAL A 91 0.86 -8.34 -5.67
C VAL A 91 -0.48 -8.58 -4.99
N PHE A 92 -0.90 -7.70 -4.09
CA PHE A 92 -2.13 -7.86 -3.32
C PHE A 92 -2.82 -6.53 -3.06
N MET A 93 -4.15 -6.54 -2.87
CA MET A 93 -4.90 -5.31 -2.58
C MET A 93 -4.60 -4.79 -1.16
N ASP A 94 -4.55 -3.46 -1.01
CA ASP A 94 -4.46 -2.77 0.28
C ASP A 94 -5.62 -1.76 0.46
N PHE A 95 -5.54 -0.88 1.47
CA PHE A 95 -6.63 0.04 1.79
C PHE A 95 -6.74 1.28 0.87
N ILE A 96 -5.73 1.58 0.04
CA ILE A 96 -5.73 2.67 -0.96
C ILE A 96 -5.73 2.13 -2.39
N GLY A 97 -5.01 1.04 -2.65
CA GLY A 97 -4.86 0.44 -3.97
C GLY A 97 -4.33 -0.99 -3.84
N SER A 98 -3.10 -1.21 -4.28
CA SER A 98 -2.41 -2.49 -4.14
C SER A 98 -0.99 -2.29 -3.62
N THR A 99 -0.41 -3.39 -3.19
CA THR A 99 0.96 -3.51 -2.74
C THR A 99 1.74 -4.41 -3.70
N VAL A 100 2.95 -4.01 -4.04
CA VAL A 100 3.92 -4.82 -4.80
C VAL A 100 5.11 -5.12 -3.90
N ALA A 101 5.39 -6.41 -3.66
CA ALA A 101 6.56 -6.86 -2.91
C ALA A 101 7.60 -7.46 -3.87
N ILE A 102 8.86 -7.05 -3.72
CA ILE A 102 9.98 -7.47 -4.57
C ILE A 102 11.07 -8.07 -3.69
N CYS A 103 11.47 -9.30 -4.01
CA CYS A 103 12.61 -9.98 -3.42
C CYS A 103 13.89 -9.64 -4.18
N HIS A 104 14.95 -9.30 -3.45
CA HIS A 104 16.27 -8.97 -4.00
C HIS A 104 17.25 -10.09 -3.64
N PRO A 105 17.27 -11.22 -4.39
CA PRO A 105 18.01 -12.42 -4.00
C PRO A 105 19.52 -12.21 -3.88
N ASP A 106 20.06 -11.22 -4.58
CA ASP A 106 21.49 -10.88 -4.55
C ASP A 106 21.87 -10.00 -3.34
N VAL A 107 20.88 -9.58 -2.54
CA VAL A 107 21.07 -8.77 -1.33
C VAL A 107 20.67 -9.59 -0.11
N THR A 108 21.68 -10.19 0.52
CA THR A 108 21.50 -11.07 1.67
C THR A 108 22.29 -10.62 2.88
N GLN A 109 21.74 -10.81 4.08
CA GLN A 109 22.41 -10.55 5.35
C GLN A 109 21.91 -11.55 6.40
N ASP A 110 22.84 -12.19 7.12
CA ASP A 110 22.53 -13.12 8.22
C ASP A 110 21.47 -14.19 7.88
N GLY A 111 21.59 -14.80 6.70
CA GLY A 111 20.65 -15.82 6.22
C GLY A 111 19.26 -15.28 5.89
N ARG A 112 19.14 -13.97 5.64
CA ARG A 112 17.94 -13.28 5.19
C ARG A 112 18.17 -12.61 3.85
N THR A 113 17.09 -12.38 3.12
CA THR A 113 17.05 -11.69 1.84
C THR A 113 16.24 -10.40 1.97
N LEU A 114 16.77 -9.31 1.40
CA LEU A 114 16.09 -8.02 1.39
C LEU A 114 14.85 -8.09 0.50
N HIS A 115 13.77 -7.50 1.00
CA HIS A 115 12.56 -7.23 0.24
C HIS A 115 12.22 -5.74 0.31
N THR A 116 11.79 -5.18 -0.82
CA THR A 116 11.13 -3.87 -0.86
C THR A 116 9.65 -4.06 -1.14
N VAL A 117 8.83 -3.25 -0.48
CA VAL A 117 7.37 -3.33 -0.56
C VAL A 117 6.82 -1.94 -0.85
N PHE A 118 6.21 -1.79 -2.01
CA PHE A 118 5.58 -0.55 -2.46
C PHE A 118 4.07 -0.65 -2.21
N GLY A 119 3.57 0.09 -1.22
CA GLY A 119 2.15 0.20 -0.92
C GLY A 119 1.49 1.35 -1.67
N HIS A 120 0.15 1.27 -1.79
CA HIS A 120 -0.70 2.31 -2.36
C HIS A 120 -0.41 2.59 -3.83
N VAL A 121 -0.19 1.52 -4.59
CA VAL A 121 0.15 1.59 -6.01
C VAL A 121 -0.88 0.88 -6.90
N THR A 122 -0.86 1.20 -8.18
CA THR A 122 -1.47 0.43 -9.27
C THR A 122 -0.34 -0.36 -9.94
N PRO A 123 -0.28 -1.70 -9.78
CA PRO A 123 0.81 -2.53 -10.28
C PRO A 123 0.87 -2.52 -11.82
N GLU A 124 2.07 -2.43 -12.37
CA GLU A 124 2.36 -2.64 -13.80
C GLU A 124 3.18 -3.92 -14.02
N VAL A 125 3.28 -4.75 -12.97
CA VAL A 125 4.02 -6.02 -12.93
C VAL A 125 3.17 -7.07 -12.25
N ALA A 126 3.48 -8.34 -12.51
CA ALA A 126 2.82 -9.49 -11.89
C ALA A 126 3.76 -10.28 -10.96
N ALA A 127 3.21 -11.03 -10.03
CA ALA A 127 3.98 -11.98 -9.23
C ALA A 127 4.72 -12.99 -10.14
N GLY A 128 5.96 -13.32 -9.79
CA GLY A 128 6.89 -14.12 -10.59
C GLY A 128 7.69 -13.32 -11.63
N GLN A 129 7.33 -12.07 -11.91
CA GLN A 129 8.03 -11.25 -12.90
C GLN A 129 9.39 -10.75 -12.37
N ALA A 130 10.43 -10.89 -13.19
CA ALA A 130 11.72 -10.27 -12.92
C ALA A 130 11.68 -8.76 -13.20
N VAL A 131 12.39 -7.98 -12.38
CA VAL A 131 12.56 -6.53 -12.56
C VAL A 131 14.04 -6.16 -12.45
N VAL A 132 14.42 -5.07 -13.10
CA VAL A 132 15.74 -4.44 -12.92
C VAL A 132 15.62 -3.14 -12.10
N ALA A 133 16.72 -2.67 -11.52
CA ALA A 133 16.75 -1.39 -10.82
C ALA A 133 16.31 -0.23 -11.75
N GLY A 134 15.50 0.70 -11.23
CA GLY A 134 14.96 1.83 -11.99
C GLY A 134 13.81 1.49 -12.96
N GLN A 135 13.53 0.20 -13.19
CA GLN A 135 12.37 -0.23 -13.98
C GLN A 135 11.08 0.24 -13.31
N ARG A 136 10.16 0.82 -14.10
CA ARG A 136 8.82 1.12 -13.62
C ARG A 136 8.10 -0.19 -13.30
N SER A 137 7.65 -0.32 -12.06
CA SER A 137 6.95 -1.51 -11.55
C SER A 137 5.49 -1.22 -11.21
N ALA A 138 5.15 0.05 -10.97
CA ALA A 138 3.79 0.47 -10.67
C ALA A 138 3.63 1.98 -10.90
N THR A 139 2.44 2.50 -10.62
CA THR A 139 2.19 3.94 -10.45
C THR A 139 1.51 4.23 -9.12
N VAL A 140 1.65 5.43 -8.58
CA VAL A 140 0.92 5.88 -7.38
C VAL A 140 -0.58 5.73 -7.62
N ALA A 141 -1.29 5.05 -6.71
CA ALA A 141 -2.72 4.85 -6.84
C ALA A 141 -3.51 6.14 -6.52
N PRO A 142 -4.68 6.35 -7.15
CA PRO A 142 -5.61 7.35 -6.67
C PRO A 142 -6.12 6.96 -5.28
N SER A 143 -6.10 7.90 -4.34
CA SER A 143 -6.72 7.70 -3.03
C SER A 143 -8.14 8.24 -3.02
N SER A 144 -9.10 7.40 -2.62
CA SER A 144 -10.48 7.81 -2.28
C SER A 144 -10.70 7.90 -0.77
N ARG A 145 -9.62 7.83 0.02
CA ARG A 145 -9.63 7.71 1.49
C ARG A 145 -9.16 9.01 2.15
N ARG A 146 -9.06 8.99 3.48
CA ARG A 146 -8.62 10.14 4.29
C ARG A 146 -7.14 10.51 4.10
N ALA A 147 -6.30 9.56 3.70
CA ALA A 147 -4.91 9.86 3.34
C ALA A 147 -4.87 10.29 1.86
N PRO A 148 -4.14 11.35 1.48
CA PRO A 148 -3.98 11.72 0.08
C PRO A 148 -3.17 10.65 -0.68
N ALA A 149 -3.15 10.71 -2.01
CA ALA A 149 -2.31 9.83 -2.82
C ALA A 149 -0.83 10.02 -2.45
N HIS A 150 -0.14 8.92 -2.13
CA HIS A 150 1.27 8.90 -1.73
C HIS A 150 1.86 7.52 -2.04
N LEU A 151 3.18 7.41 -2.03
CA LEU A 151 3.87 6.12 -2.12
C LEU A 151 4.31 5.70 -0.72
N HIS A 152 3.96 4.50 -0.30
CA HIS A 152 4.51 3.89 0.91
C HIS A 152 5.62 2.91 0.53
N LEU A 153 6.80 3.04 1.12
CA LEU A 153 7.92 2.12 0.92
C LEU A 153 8.32 1.47 2.25
N THR A 154 8.21 0.15 2.31
CA THR A 154 8.80 -0.65 3.39
C THR A 154 10.01 -1.40 2.87
N ALA A 155 11.04 -1.53 3.70
CA ALA A 155 12.10 -2.51 3.52
C ALA A 155 12.03 -3.53 4.66
N CYS A 156 12.23 -4.81 4.34
CA CYS A 156 12.28 -5.86 5.34
C CYS A 156 13.21 -6.99 4.94
N TRP A 157 13.69 -7.71 5.95
CA TRP A 157 14.52 -8.89 5.79
C TRP A 157 13.73 -10.15 6.15
N LEU A 158 13.54 -11.03 5.17
CA LEU A 158 12.90 -12.33 5.35
C LEU A 158 13.94 -13.45 5.31
N PRO A 159 13.77 -14.57 6.05
CA PRO A 159 14.68 -15.70 5.94
C PRO A 159 14.85 -16.15 4.48
N THR A 160 16.08 -16.42 4.08
CA THR A 160 16.40 -16.84 2.72
C THR A 160 15.66 -18.13 2.36
N GLY A 161 15.09 -18.17 1.17
CA GLY A 161 14.38 -19.35 0.67
C GLY A 161 12.92 -19.47 1.13
N VAL A 162 12.41 -18.52 1.93
CA VAL A 162 10.96 -18.44 2.17
C VAL A 162 10.28 -18.03 0.86
N ARG A 163 9.56 -18.98 0.26
CA ARG A 163 8.83 -18.79 -1.01
C ARG A 163 7.32 -18.64 -0.80
N ASP A 164 6.80 -19.24 0.26
CA ASP A 164 5.37 -19.26 0.58
C ASP A 164 5.03 -18.25 1.70
N PHE A 165 5.77 -17.14 1.76
CA PHE A 165 5.40 -16.05 2.65
C PHE A 165 4.06 -15.49 2.16
N ALA A 166 3.01 -15.68 2.95
CA ALA A 166 1.71 -15.08 2.69
C ALA A 166 1.82 -13.56 2.87
N PHE A 167 2.33 -12.89 1.82
CA PHE A 167 2.54 -11.45 1.83
C PHE A 167 1.22 -10.73 2.10
N GLY A 168 1.27 -9.92 3.13
CA GLY A 168 0.21 -9.04 3.58
C GLY A 168 0.76 -8.15 4.69
N TRP A 169 0.15 -6.99 4.92
CA TRP A 169 0.61 -6.03 5.94
C TRP A 169 0.72 -6.67 7.33
N GLY A 170 -0.24 -7.52 7.71
CA GLY A 170 -0.18 -8.25 8.98
C GLY A 170 1.02 -9.21 9.09
N ALA A 171 1.50 -9.77 7.98
CA ALA A 171 2.65 -10.66 7.97
C ALA A 171 3.98 -9.87 8.04
N LEU A 172 4.03 -8.65 7.48
CA LEU A 172 5.19 -7.77 7.53
C LEU A 172 5.40 -7.15 8.93
N ALA A 173 4.32 -6.92 9.66
CA ALA A 173 4.34 -6.33 11.00
C ALA A 173 4.85 -7.27 12.12
N GLY A 174 5.22 -8.52 11.80
CA GLY A 174 5.65 -9.50 12.78
C GLY A 174 6.64 -10.54 12.25
N PRO A 175 7.14 -11.43 13.13
CA PRO A 175 8.03 -12.50 12.70
C PRO A 175 7.38 -13.37 11.60
N PRO A 176 8.17 -13.84 10.62
CA PRO A 176 9.63 -13.77 10.53
C PRO A 176 10.21 -12.47 9.94
N ALA A 177 9.39 -11.49 9.57
CA ALA A 177 9.87 -10.24 8.99
C ALA A 177 10.66 -9.41 10.01
N LEU A 178 11.82 -8.91 9.58
CA LEU A 178 12.58 -7.90 10.30
C LEU A 178 12.50 -6.61 9.49
N LEU A 179 11.70 -5.66 9.96
CA LEU A 179 11.59 -4.36 9.32
C LEU A 179 12.91 -3.60 9.42
N ALA A 180 13.26 -2.92 8.33
CA ALA A 180 14.44 -2.09 8.19
C ALA A 180 14.00 -0.68 7.80
N ASP A 181 14.67 0.33 8.34
CA ASP A 181 14.45 1.70 7.89
C ASP A 181 14.96 1.83 6.44
N PRO A 182 14.08 2.07 5.45
CA PRO A 182 14.50 2.22 4.07
C PRO A 182 15.28 3.52 3.84
N MET A 183 15.21 4.50 4.76
CA MET A 183 15.85 5.80 4.58
C MET A 183 16.34 6.47 5.86
N PRO A 184 17.56 6.13 6.32
CA PRO A 184 18.24 6.89 7.37
C PRO A 184 18.51 8.37 7.00
N ILE A 185 18.43 8.72 5.71
CA ILE A 185 18.67 10.08 5.18
C ILE A 185 17.41 10.95 5.27
N ALA A 186 16.21 10.35 5.34
CA ALA A 186 14.94 11.09 5.44
C ALA A 186 14.94 12.06 6.63
N GLU A 187 15.59 11.67 7.73
CA GLU A 187 15.73 12.46 8.94
C GLU A 187 16.42 13.82 8.71
N ARG A 188 17.31 13.90 7.71
CA ARG A 188 18.02 15.15 7.36
C ARG A 188 17.18 16.11 6.54
N GLN A 189 16.08 15.64 5.95
CA GLN A 189 15.18 16.40 5.08
C GLN A 189 13.80 16.64 5.73
N ILE A 190 13.73 16.53 7.06
CA ILE A 190 12.53 16.85 7.83
C ILE A 190 12.23 18.34 7.70
N LEU A 191 11.10 18.66 7.09
CA LEU A 191 10.51 19.98 7.23
C LEU A 191 9.95 20.09 8.64
N GLN A 192 10.40 21.11 9.38
CA GLN A 192 9.62 21.57 10.53
C GLN A 192 8.26 22.03 9.99
N ARG A 193 7.17 21.50 10.55
CA ARG A 193 5.79 21.64 10.06
C ARG A 193 5.53 22.99 9.37
N PRO A 194 5.25 23.03 8.05
CA PRO A 194 4.41 24.08 7.50
C PRO A 194 2.96 23.83 7.95
N PRO A 195 2.14 24.88 8.13
CA PRO A 195 0.73 24.69 8.43
C PRO A 195 0.07 23.87 7.33
N PHE A 196 -0.63 22.81 7.73
CA PHE A 196 -1.50 22.06 6.85
C PHE A 196 -2.56 23.03 6.30
N ASP A 197 -2.55 23.24 4.98
CA ASP A 197 -3.65 23.87 4.26
C ASP A 197 -4.53 22.73 3.72
N PRO A 198 -5.61 22.34 4.42
CA PRO A 198 -6.59 21.45 3.83
C PRO A 198 -7.13 22.17 2.60
N ASP A 199 -6.94 21.60 1.40
CA ASP A 199 -7.58 22.14 0.20
C ASP A 199 -9.04 22.49 0.52
N PRO A 200 -9.44 23.78 0.48
CA PRO A 200 -10.78 24.20 0.85
C PRO A 200 -11.87 23.63 -0.07
N ARG A 201 -11.48 22.96 -1.16
CA ARG A 201 -12.39 22.26 -2.08
C ARG A 201 -12.78 20.86 -1.61
N VAL A 202 -12.14 20.31 -0.58
CA VAL A 202 -12.52 19.02 0.02
C VAL A 202 -12.98 19.26 1.47
N GLY A 203 -14.10 19.97 1.60
CA GLY A 203 -14.76 20.12 2.90
C GLY A 203 -15.33 18.77 3.40
N PRO A 204 -15.48 18.57 4.72
CA PRO A 204 -16.22 17.44 5.25
C PRO A 204 -17.65 17.53 4.71
N GLY A 205 -18.08 16.50 3.98
CA GLY A 205 -19.40 16.43 3.37
C GLY A 205 -20.48 16.77 4.40
N ARG A 206 -21.10 17.95 4.27
CA ARG A 206 -22.33 18.26 4.98
C ARG A 206 -23.42 17.37 4.40
N ALA A 207 -24.00 16.53 5.25
CA ALA A 207 -25.25 15.86 4.96
C ALA A 207 -26.29 16.90 4.53
N ARG A 208 -26.83 16.72 3.33
CA ARG A 208 -27.93 17.53 2.80
C ARG A 208 -29.19 17.18 3.59
N PRO A 209 -29.92 18.14 4.20
CA PRO A 209 -31.25 17.84 4.72
C PRO A 209 -32.18 17.59 3.53
N GLN A 210 -32.82 16.43 3.50
CA GLN A 210 -34.04 16.25 2.71
C GLN A 210 -35.20 16.88 3.48
N THR A 211 -35.73 17.99 2.99
CA THR A 211 -37.08 18.46 3.34
C THR A 211 -37.78 18.97 2.09
N GLY A 212 -39.03 18.54 1.91
CA GLY A 212 -39.97 19.14 0.97
C GLY A 212 -40.37 18.30 -0.24
N SER A 213 -40.94 17.11 -0.02
CA SER A 213 -41.79 16.44 -1.03
C SER A 213 -43.19 17.05 -0.97
N THR A 214 -43.57 17.77 -2.02
CA THR A 214 -44.94 18.20 -2.30
C THR A 214 -45.67 17.05 -2.99
N ALA A 215 -46.69 16.51 -2.33
CA ALA A 215 -47.57 15.49 -2.88
C ALA A 215 -48.47 16.07 -4.00
N PRO A 216 -48.75 15.31 -5.06
CA PRO A 216 -49.98 15.45 -5.82
C PRO A 216 -51.00 14.35 -5.46
N ARG A 217 -52.25 14.78 -5.60
CA ARG A 217 -53.54 14.19 -5.26
C ARG A 217 -53.81 12.84 -5.97
N ALA A 218 -54.49 11.93 -5.27
CA ALA A 218 -54.89 10.61 -5.74
C ALA A 218 -55.97 10.62 -6.86
N PRO A 219 -56.01 9.59 -7.72
CA PRO A 219 -57.18 9.28 -8.56
C PRO A 219 -58.16 8.32 -7.83
N PRO A 220 -59.45 8.27 -8.23
CA PRO A 220 -60.44 7.38 -7.63
C PRO A 220 -60.37 5.95 -8.18
N ALA A 221 -60.80 5.02 -7.32
CA ALA A 221 -60.79 3.57 -7.50
C ALA A 221 -61.84 3.05 -8.49
N THR A 222 -61.54 1.90 -9.10
CA THR A 222 -62.53 0.91 -9.55
C THR A 222 -62.08 -0.49 -9.11
N ALA A 223 -63.06 -1.31 -8.75
CA ALA A 223 -62.97 -2.53 -7.96
C ALA A 223 -62.73 -3.80 -8.81
N ASP A 224 -61.93 -4.73 -8.25
CA ASP A 224 -62.11 -6.20 -8.03
C ASP A 224 -62.82 -7.12 -9.08
N PRO A 225 -62.74 -8.47 -9.00
CA PRO A 225 -61.75 -9.38 -8.37
C PRO A 225 -61.38 -10.60 -9.29
N THR A 226 -60.47 -11.47 -8.80
CA THR A 226 -60.31 -12.94 -9.01
C THR A 226 -58.81 -13.29 -9.09
N ALA A 227 -58.23 -14.34 -8.50
CA ALA A 227 -58.59 -15.43 -7.60
C ALA A 227 -57.23 -15.95 -7.06
N GLN A 228 -57.10 -16.29 -5.76
CA GLN A 228 -56.85 -17.68 -5.28
C GLN A 228 -55.71 -18.41 -6.03
N THR A 229 -54.64 -18.94 -5.42
CA THR A 229 -54.47 -19.61 -4.13
C THR A 229 -52.99 -19.61 -3.70
N ASP A 230 -52.83 -19.79 -2.40
CA ASP A 230 -51.63 -19.90 -1.58
C ASP A 230 -51.10 -21.37 -1.58
N PRO A 231 -50.25 -21.86 -0.65
CA PRO A 231 -48.83 -22.15 -0.84
C PRO A 231 -48.46 -23.63 -0.55
N THR A 232 -47.22 -24.04 -0.84
CA THR A 232 -46.52 -25.23 -0.25
C THR A 232 -45.10 -25.30 -0.82
N ASP A 233 -44.07 -25.90 -0.23
CA ASP A 233 -43.67 -26.27 1.13
C ASP A 233 -42.28 -26.94 0.96
N SER A 234 -41.30 -26.55 1.77
CA SER A 234 -40.16 -27.33 2.30
C SER A 234 -39.08 -28.03 1.41
N PRO A 235 -37.87 -28.31 2.00
CA PRO A 235 -36.60 -28.72 1.35
C PRO A 235 -36.24 -30.21 1.67
N PRO A 236 -34.96 -30.64 1.84
CA PRO A 236 -33.77 -30.75 0.96
C PRO A 236 -33.39 -32.24 0.69
N ALA A 237 -32.32 -32.51 -0.07
CA ALA A 237 -31.70 -33.85 -0.10
C ALA A 237 -30.16 -33.82 -0.08
N GLN A 238 -29.61 -34.60 0.84
CA GLN A 238 -28.21 -34.96 1.02
C GLN A 238 -27.78 -36.02 -0.01
N GLY A 239 -26.47 -36.10 -0.30
CA GLY A 239 -25.88 -37.19 -1.07
C GLY A 239 -24.40 -37.39 -0.72
N THR A 240 -24.14 -38.38 0.13
CA THR A 240 -22.84 -39.00 0.43
C THR A 240 -22.49 -40.06 -0.62
N THR A 241 -21.22 -40.15 -1.03
CA THR A 241 -20.62 -41.43 -1.46
C THR A 241 -19.14 -41.48 -1.09
N GLN A 242 -18.81 -42.47 -0.24
CA GLN A 242 -17.47 -43.01 -0.02
C GLN A 242 -17.07 -43.90 -1.21
N GLY A 243 -15.77 -43.92 -1.54
CA GLY A 243 -15.18 -44.88 -2.48
C GLY A 243 -13.91 -45.46 -1.88
N THR A 244 -13.98 -46.75 -1.54
CA THR A 244 -12.91 -47.62 -1.04
C THR A 244 -12.26 -48.44 -2.17
N GLY A 245 -10.98 -48.78 -2.00
CA GLY A 245 -10.32 -49.92 -2.66
C GLY A 245 -9.35 -49.54 -3.79
N GLY A 246 -8.15 -50.11 -3.92
CA GLY A 246 -7.57 -51.25 -3.22
C GLY A 246 -6.10 -51.46 -3.59
N THR A 247 -5.44 -52.25 -2.75
CA THR A 247 -4.06 -52.74 -2.85
C THR A 247 -3.99 -53.94 -3.80
N THR A 248 -2.91 -54.08 -4.58
CA THR A 248 -2.43 -55.39 -5.04
C THR A 248 -0.93 -55.36 -5.35
N GLN A 249 -0.23 -56.28 -4.69
CA GLN A 249 1.05 -56.97 -4.98
C GLN A 249 2.29 -56.18 -5.40
#